data_AF-A0AAE4W9J7-F1
#
_entry.id   AF-A0AAE4W9J7-F1
#
_cell.length_a   1.000
_cell.length_b   1.000
_cell.length_c   1.000
_cell.angle_alpha   90.00
_cell.angle_beta   90.00
_cell.angle_gamma   90.00
#
_symmetry.space_group_name_H-M   'P 1'
#
loop_
_entity.id
_entity.type
_entity.pdbx_description
1 polymer ?
#
loop_
_entity_poly.entity_id
_entity_poly.type
_entity_poly.pdbx_seq_one_letter_code
_entity_poly.pdbx_strand_id
1 'polypeptide(L)'
;MRTFEREAQLLLFALAVLWSNLAFSQTPTQLPPTVLPSVAFYEPVPFKNAVKFAVYKDDMGNFFLAPTSLQVDQESVGFVYKKSPADKQFNSVTLTLRPVLDELMSEEDVTAAIRAEYPDVKLHYLEPRLARFEVTIVGERHIVTPFTTTLRFGRDMSLSVPVSGEVAAFLLSGRTTDVPIGNVTLTYTIRGRELGLDGTSSVVDRKLQISGFINGGCARRSESYVDVSTGNTGCIVGMKYSAEEVVLIQLELKRLALYKGPVDGIIGWQTKKAVRAAQAHLDIPPTGALGYWTVIRIKNGELAKAIEETRG
;
A
#
# COMPACT_ATOMS: atom_id res chain seq x y z
N MET A 1 49.81 55.80 -16.26
CA MET A 1 48.54 55.80 -17.03
C MET A 1 47.68 54.66 -16.54
N ARG A 2 46.40 54.94 -16.25
CA ARG A 2 45.31 54.00 -15.94
C ARG A 2 45.17 53.53 -14.49
N THR A 3 44.85 54.49 -13.64
CA THR A 3 43.86 54.34 -12.56
C THR A 3 42.47 54.58 -13.15
N PHE A 4 41.81 53.55 -13.70
CA PHE A 4 40.38 53.60 -14.08
C PHE A 4 39.96 52.18 -14.47
N GLU A 5 39.52 51.37 -13.50
CA GLU A 5 38.72 50.14 -13.74
C GLU A 5 38.20 49.57 -12.41
N ARG A 6 37.59 50.43 -11.58
CA ARG A 6 36.89 50.03 -10.36
C ARG A 6 35.56 50.79 -10.18
N GLU A 7 34.80 51.03 -11.26
CA GLU A 7 33.49 51.70 -11.18
C GLU A 7 32.44 51.19 -12.19
N ALA A 8 32.46 49.93 -12.61
CA ALA A 8 31.53 49.41 -13.62
C ALA A 8 30.58 48.28 -13.18
N GLN A 9 30.40 48.05 -11.87
CA GLN A 9 29.50 46.97 -11.40
C GLN A 9 28.52 47.35 -10.28
N LEU A 10 28.28 48.64 -10.04
CA LEU A 10 27.38 49.12 -8.96
C LEU A 10 26.22 50.01 -9.43
N LEU A 11 25.86 49.99 -10.71
CA LEU A 11 24.80 50.82 -11.31
C LEU A 11 23.76 50.01 -12.11
N LEU A 12 23.28 48.90 -11.55
CA LEU A 12 22.09 48.18 -12.04
C LEU A 12 21.14 47.79 -10.89
N PHE A 13 21.21 48.50 -9.76
CA PHE A 13 20.39 48.28 -8.57
C PHE A 13 19.75 49.59 -8.07
N ALA A 14 19.19 50.40 -8.97
CA ALA A 14 18.33 51.52 -8.59
C ALA A 14 17.60 52.05 -9.83
N LEU A 15 16.43 51.50 -10.16
CA LEU A 15 15.33 52.18 -10.87
C LEU A 15 14.23 51.16 -11.17
N ALA A 16 13.24 51.09 -10.26
CA ALA A 16 11.82 50.78 -10.51
C ALA A 16 11.15 50.29 -9.22
N VAL A 17 11.29 51.06 -8.15
CA VAL A 17 10.33 51.06 -7.05
C VAL A 17 9.74 52.46 -7.04
N LEU A 18 8.40 52.52 -7.13
CA LEU A 18 7.48 53.64 -6.92
C LEU A 18 6.86 54.30 -8.18
N TRP A 19 5.54 54.03 -8.29
CA TRP A 19 4.45 54.82 -8.89
C TRP A 19 4.03 54.46 -10.32
N SER A 20 3.04 53.58 -10.46
CA SER A 20 1.64 54.01 -10.65
C SER A 20 0.70 52.80 -10.79
N ASN A 21 -0.30 52.80 -9.92
CA ASN A 21 -1.47 51.93 -9.95
C ASN A 21 -2.24 52.10 -11.27
N LEU A 22 -2.56 51.00 -11.93
CA LEU A 22 -3.80 50.79 -12.71
C LEU A 22 -3.87 49.29 -13.07
N ALA A 23 -3.99 48.44 -12.04
CA ALA A 23 -4.40 47.06 -12.25
C ALA A 23 -5.92 47.03 -12.36
N PHE A 24 -6.42 46.65 -13.54
CA PHE A 24 -7.81 46.27 -13.77
C PHE A 24 -8.24 45.27 -12.69
N SER A 25 -9.18 45.67 -11.85
CA SER A 25 -9.93 44.74 -10.99
C SER A 25 -10.86 43.93 -11.89
N GLN A 26 -10.38 42.80 -12.41
CA GLN A 26 -11.28 41.75 -12.83
C GLN A 26 -11.67 41.00 -11.57
N THR A 27 -12.87 41.27 -11.07
CA THR A 27 -13.49 40.46 -10.02
C THR A 27 -13.51 39.02 -10.52
N PRO A 28 -12.89 38.05 -9.82
CA PRO A 28 -12.99 36.66 -10.21
C PRO A 28 -14.49 36.33 -10.14
N THR A 29 -15.06 35.97 -11.29
CA THR A 29 -16.43 35.47 -11.36
C THR A 29 -16.45 34.21 -10.53
N GLN A 30 -16.94 34.33 -9.30
CA GLN A 30 -17.09 33.21 -8.39
C GLN A 30 -18.13 32.30 -9.02
N LEU A 31 -17.67 31.23 -9.68
CA LEU A 31 -18.53 30.14 -10.13
C LEU A 31 -19.45 29.78 -8.94
N PRO A 32 -20.78 29.69 -9.15
CA PRO A 32 -21.67 29.31 -8.06
C PRO A 32 -21.15 28.01 -7.44
N PRO A 33 -21.08 27.91 -6.10
CA PRO A 33 -20.62 26.69 -5.46
C PRO A 33 -21.47 25.55 -6.00
N THR A 34 -20.85 24.58 -6.66
CA THR A 34 -21.54 23.38 -7.14
C THR A 34 -22.19 22.74 -5.93
N VAL A 35 -23.52 22.87 -5.82
CA VAL A 35 -24.28 22.23 -4.75
C VAL A 35 -24.31 20.75 -5.10
N LEU A 36 -23.36 20.00 -4.55
CA LEU A 36 -23.37 18.55 -4.65
C LEU A 36 -24.68 18.03 -4.04
N PRO A 37 -25.41 17.14 -4.73
CA PRO A 37 -26.69 16.62 -4.25
C PRO A 37 -26.50 15.90 -2.90
N SER A 38 -27.38 16.17 -1.94
CA SER A 38 -27.42 15.47 -0.65
C SER A 38 -28.20 14.16 -0.76
N VAL A 39 -27.63 13.04 -0.33
CA VAL A 39 -28.30 11.73 -0.31
C VAL A 39 -29.07 11.56 1.02
N ALA A 40 -30.30 11.05 1.02
CA ALA A 40 -30.97 10.73 2.29
C ALA A 40 -30.32 9.51 2.96
N PHE A 41 -30.03 9.57 4.26
CA PHE A 41 -29.41 8.49 5.02
C PHE A 41 -30.48 7.77 5.84
N TYR A 42 -30.92 6.60 5.38
CA TYR A 42 -31.71 5.66 6.17
C TYR A 42 -30.83 4.43 6.44
N GLU A 43 -30.19 4.34 7.61
CA GLU A 43 -29.41 3.16 8.01
C GLU A 43 -30.29 2.14 8.76
N PRO A 44 -30.21 0.82 8.46
CA PRO A 44 -29.86 0.17 7.20
C PRO A 44 -31.12 -0.34 6.48
N VAL A 45 -31.09 -0.39 5.14
CA VAL A 45 -31.98 -1.33 4.42
C VAL A 45 -31.54 -2.73 4.86
N PRO A 46 -32.35 -3.46 5.65
CA PRO A 46 -31.91 -4.73 6.20
C PRO A 46 -32.04 -5.79 5.12
N PHE A 47 -30.93 -6.40 4.72
CA PHE A 47 -30.95 -7.53 3.79
C PHE A 47 -30.84 -8.83 4.58
N LYS A 48 -31.68 -9.81 4.25
CA LYS A 48 -31.71 -11.11 4.95
C LYS A 48 -30.37 -11.85 4.97
N ASN A 49 -29.56 -11.66 3.93
CA ASN A 49 -28.32 -12.43 3.70
C ASN A 49 -27.04 -11.59 3.77
N ALA A 50 -27.14 -10.28 4.02
CA ALA A 50 -25.97 -9.40 3.96
C ALA A 50 -26.05 -8.31 5.03
N VAL A 51 -25.35 -8.57 6.13
CA VAL A 51 -25.48 -7.84 7.39
C VAL A 51 -24.44 -6.70 7.51
N LYS A 52 -23.57 -6.51 6.51
CA LYS A 52 -22.33 -5.73 6.69
C LYS A 52 -21.99 -4.67 5.64
N PHE A 53 -22.88 -4.34 4.71
CA PHE A 53 -22.62 -3.22 3.78
C PHE A 53 -23.39 -1.95 4.17
N ALA A 54 -22.82 -0.79 3.84
CA ALA A 54 -23.48 0.49 4.05
C ALA A 54 -24.21 0.90 2.76
N VAL A 55 -25.48 0.49 2.66
CA VAL A 55 -26.38 0.89 1.56
C VAL A 55 -27.26 2.03 2.06
N TYR A 56 -27.21 3.14 1.34
CA TYR A 56 -28.02 4.33 1.58
C TYR A 56 -29.04 4.51 0.47
N LYS A 57 -30.19 5.11 0.75
CA LYS A 57 -31.28 5.26 -0.23
C LYS A 57 -31.70 6.72 -0.30
N ASP A 58 -31.76 7.29 -1.50
CA ASP A 58 -32.32 8.64 -1.68
C ASP A 58 -33.86 8.65 -1.85
N ASP A 59 -34.43 9.84 -1.86
CA ASP A 59 -35.87 10.06 -2.02
C ASP A 59 -36.40 9.64 -3.41
N MET A 60 -35.50 9.42 -4.38
CA MET A 60 -35.82 8.96 -5.73
C MET A 60 -35.74 7.43 -5.86
N GLY A 61 -35.38 6.72 -4.79
CA GLY A 61 -35.27 5.27 -4.75
C GLY A 61 -33.94 4.71 -5.27
N ASN A 62 -32.93 5.55 -5.50
CA ASN A 62 -31.58 5.11 -5.87
C ASN A 62 -30.83 4.64 -4.62
N PHE A 63 -30.01 3.60 -4.78
CA PHE A 63 -29.16 3.09 -3.71
C PHE A 63 -27.71 3.54 -3.91
N PHE A 64 -27.08 3.92 -2.81
CA PHE A 64 -25.70 4.37 -2.74
C PHE A 64 -24.89 3.42 -1.87
N LEU A 65 -23.85 2.84 -2.44
CA LEU A 65 -22.97 1.87 -1.79
C LEU A 65 -21.75 2.59 -1.22
N ALA A 66 -21.43 2.31 0.04
CA ALA A 66 -20.18 2.71 0.67
C ALA A 66 -19.35 1.48 1.04
N PRO A 67 -18.04 1.49 0.74
CA PRO A 67 -17.14 0.43 1.19
C PRO A 67 -17.04 0.45 2.72
N THR A 68 -16.85 -0.73 3.27
CA THR A 68 -16.78 -0.98 4.71
C THR A 68 -15.40 -1.46 5.15
N SER A 69 -14.54 -1.85 4.20
CA SER A 69 -13.15 -2.25 4.45
C SER A 69 -12.22 -1.77 3.33
N LEU A 70 -10.93 -1.71 3.66
CA LEU A 70 -9.85 -1.53 2.69
C LEU A 70 -9.09 -2.83 2.55
N GLN A 71 -9.19 -3.44 1.38
CA GLN A 71 -8.32 -4.55 1.04
C GLN A 71 -6.94 -4.00 0.67
N VAL A 72 -5.93 -4.49 1.39
CA VAL A 72 -4.51 -4.34 1.06
C VAL A 72 -4.00 -5.76 0.91
N ASP A 73 -3.95 -6.27 -0.31
CA ASP A 73 -3.41 -7.60 -0.52
C ASP A 73 -1.89 -7.59 -0.27
N GLN A 74 -1.32 -8.77 0.02
CA GLN A 74 0.14 -8.93 0.19
C GLN A 74 0.92 -8.64 -1.10
N GLU A 75 0.21 -8.44 -2.20
CA GLU A 75 0.71 -8.23 -3.55
C GLU A 75 0.76 -6.73 -3.92
N SER A 76 0.16 -5.88 -3.10
CA SER A 76 -0.07 -4.46 -3.30
C SER A 76 0.98 -3.56 -2.66
N VAL A 77 2.00 -4.13 -2.03
CA VAL A 77 3.10 -3.37 -1.42
C VAL A 77 4.29 -3.35 -2.36
N GLY A 78 4.53 -2.19 -2.97
CA GLY A 78 5.75 -1.85 -3.67
C GLY A 78 6.69 -1.04 -2.79
N PHE A 79 7.98 -1.15 -3.02
CA PHE A 79 8.98 -0.40 -2.27
C PHE A 79 10.07 0.10 -3.21
N VAL A 80 10.31 1.41 -3.19
CA VAL A 80 11.33 2.04 -3.99
C VAL A 80 12.35 2.66 -3.07
N TYR A 81 13.63 2.31 -3.24
CA TYR A 81 14.70 2.86 -2.41
C TYR A 81 15.92 3.26 -3.22
N LYS A 82 16.70 4.20 -2.67
CA LYS A 82 17.99 4.61 -3.22
C LYS A 82 19.08 4.35 -2.18
N LYS A 83 19.94 3.38 -2.47
CA LYS A 83 21.10 3.08 -1.62
C LYS A 83 22.18 4.15 -1.84
N SER A 84 22.37 5.08 -0.89
CA SER A 84 23.41 6.13 -0.96
C SER A 84 24.32 6.08 0.27
N PRO A 85 25.65 6.24 0.14
CA PRO A 85 26.59 6.26 1.28
C PRO A 85 26.48 7.49 2.20
N ALA A 86 25.83 8.56 1.76
CA ALA A 86 25.68 9.79 2.55
C ALA A 86 24.43 10.59 2.11
N ASP A 87 23.61 10.98 3.10
CA ASP A 87 22.62 12.08 3.15
C ASP A 87 21.55 12.26 2.05
N LYS A 88 21.43 11.35 1.07
CA LYS A 88 20.36 11.37 0.05
C LYS A 88 19.69 10.02 -0.11
N GLN A 89 19.42 9.36 1.01
CA GLN A 89 18.63 8.13 1.01
C GLN A 89 17.17 8.51 0.71
N PHE A 90 16.62 7.95 -0.37
CA PHE A 90 15.21 8.08 -0.72
C PHE A 90 14.60 6.70 -0.49
N ASN A 91 13.65 6.57 0.43
CA ASN A 91 12.90 5.34 0.62
C ASN A 91 11.41 5.70 0.59
N SER A 92 10.65 5.03 -0.25
CA SER A 92 9.21 5.22 -0.34
C SER A 92 8.52 3.87 -0.49
N VAL A 93 7.49 3.67 0.32
CA VAL A 93 6.56 2.55 0.18
C VAL A 93 5.39 3.03 -0.68
N THR A 94 5.06 2.26 -1.71
CA THR A 94 3.85 2.42 -2.50
C THR A 94 2.86 1.34 -2.09
N LEU A 95 1.68 1.75 -1.68
CA LEU A 95 0.58 0.88 -1.30
C LEU A 95 -0.51 0.98 -2.36
N THR A 96 -0.93 -0.15 -2.91
CA THR A 96 -2.16 -0.25 -3.69
C THR A 96 -3.29 -0.67 -2.76
N LEU A 97 -4.38 0.10 -2.75
CA LEU A 97 -5.49 -0.03 -1.82
C LEU A 97 -6.78 -0.22 -2.63
N ARG A 98 -7.58 -1.22 -2.29
CA ARG A 98 -8.89 -1.44 -2.91
C ARG A 98 -10.00 -1.31 -1.87
N PRO A 99 -10.87 -0.28 -1.96
CA PRO A 99 -12.07 -0.22 -1.14
C PRO A 99 -13.04 -1.33 -1.55
N VAL A 100 -13.52 -2.12 -0.60
CA VAL A 100 -14.44 -3.23 -0.84
C VAL A 100 -15.73 -3.07 -0.04
N LEU A 101 -16.84 -3.54 -0.62
CA LEU A 101 -18.16 -3.50 0.02
C LEU A 101 -18.29 -4.50 1.16
N ASP A 102 -17.63 -5.65 1.02
CA ASP A 102 -17.57 -6.74 1.99
C ASP A 102 -16.22 -7.46 1.83
N GLU A 103 -15.69 -8.03 2.92
CA GLU A 103 -14.42 -8.76 2.90
C GLU A 103 -14.56 -10.21 2.41
N LEU A 104 -15.75 -10.77 2.50
CA LEU A 104 -16.08 -12.17 2.24
C LEU A 104 -16.84 -12.37 0.93
N MET A 105 -17.49 -11.31 0.41
CA MET A 105 -18.28 -11.37 -0.82
C MET A 105 -17.67 -10.49 -1.91
N SER A 106 -17.78 -10.93 -3.17
CA SER A 106 -17.42 -10.08 -4.29
C SER A 106 -18.43 -8.94 -4.46
N GLU A 107 -18.01 -7.87 -5.13
CA GLU A 107 -18.91 -6.77 -5.49
C GLU A 107 -20.10 -7.24 -6.34
N GLU A 108 -19.87 -8.21 -7.23
CA GLU A 108 -20.92 -8.81 -8.04
C GLU A 108 -21.95 -9.53 -7.16
N ASP A 109 -21.50 -10.32 -6.18
CA ASP A 109 -22.39 -11.03 -5.26
C ASP A 109 -23.22 -10.06 -4.41
N VAL A 110 -22.60 -8.98 -3.93
CA VAL A 110 -23.29 -7.94 -3.16
C VAL A 110 -24.36 -7.26 -4.02
N THR A 111 -24.01 -6.85 -5.24
CA THR A 111 -24.98 -6.19 -6.14
C THR A 111 -26.08 -7.14 -6.60
N ALA A 112 -25.79 -8.43 -6.79
CA ALA A 112 -26.79 -9.44 -7.11
C ALA A 112 -27.77 -9.66 -5.96
N ALA A 113 -27.30 -9.71 -4.72
CA ALA A 113 -28.16 -9.82 -3.54
C ALA A 113 -29.12 -8.63 -3.41
N ILE A 114 -28.64 -7.41 -3.67
CA ILE A 114 -29.49 -6.21 -3.64
C ILE A 114 -30.55 -6.27 -4.75
N ARG A 115 -30.17 -6.64 -5.97
CA ARG A 115 -31.10 -6.73 -7.11
C ARG A 115 -32.11 -7.87 -7.00
N ALA A 116 -31.78 -8.94 -6.26
CA ALA A 116 -32.74 -10.01 -5.99
C ALA A 116 -33.95 -9.51 -5.17
N GLU A 117 -33.73 -8.54 -4.28
CA GLU A 117 -34.80 -7.92 -3.47
C GLU A 117 -35.38 -6.67 -4.14
N TYR A 118 -34.57 -5.93 -4.91
CA TYR A 118 -34.94 -4.71 -5.62
C TYR A 118 -34.50 -4.76 -7.10
N PRO A 119 -35.27 -5.40 -8.00
CA PRO A 119 -34.83 -5.68 -9.38
C PRO A 119 -34.48 -4.45 -10.23
N ASP A 120 -35.24 -3.36 -10.08
CA ASP A 120 -35.11 -2.14 -10.89
C ASP A 120 -34.24 -1.04 -10.22
N VAL A 121 -33.53 -1.38 -9.15
CA VAL A 121 -32.76 -0.39 -8.38
C VAL A 121 -31.56 0.13 -9.16
N LYS A 122 -31.38 1.45 -9.12
CA LYS A 122 -30.16 2.10 -9.60
C LYS A 122 -29.13 2.14 -8.49
N LEU A 123 -27.99 1.50 -8.71
CA LEU A 123 -26.87 1.44 -7.77
C LEU A 123 -25.81 2.47 -8.16
N HIS A 124 -25.38 3.24 -7.18
CA HIS A 124 -24.33 4.24 -7.29
C HIS A 124 -23.30 4.04 -6.17
N TYR A 125 -22.06 4.43 -6.41
CA TYR A 125 -21.09 4.55 -5.32
C TYR A 125 -21.21 5.93 -4.66
N LEU A 126 -21.02 5.98 -3.34
CA LEU A 126 -20.90 7.26 -2.67
C LEU A 126 -19.64 7.98 -3.10
N GLU A 127 -19.78 9.25 -3.48
CA GLU A 127 -18.66 10.14 -3.75
C GLU A 127 -18.32 10.92 -2.47
N PRO A 128 -17.13 10.72 -1.87
CA PRO A 128 -16.77 11.43 -0.66
C PRO A 128 -16.38 12.89 -0.96
N ARG A 129 -16.64 13.78 0.01
CA ARG A 129 -16.29 15.21 -0.08
C ARG A 129 -14.89 15.51 0.42
N LEU A 130 -14.54 14.92 1.56
CA LEU A 130 -13.21 14.98 2.16
C LEU A 130 -12.72 13.56 2.35
N ALA A 131 -11.43 13.36 2.12
CA ALA A 131 -10.77 12.09 2.36
C ALA A 131 -9.39 12.31 2.96
N ARG A 132 -9.00 11.41 3.86
CA ARG A 132 -7.71 11.43 4.52
C ARG A 132 -7.27 10.00 4.77
N PHE A 133 -6.08 9.67 4.29
CA PHE A 133 -5.41 8.44 4.64
C PHE A 133 -4.50 8.70 5.83
N GLU A 134 -4.56 7.80 6.79
CA GLU A 134 -3.59 7.66 7.84
C GLU A 134 -2.92 6.30 7.68
N VAL A 135 -1.62 6.32 7.44
CA VAL A 135 -0.81 5.12 7.20
C VAL A 135 0.18 4.99 8.33
N THR A 136 0.25 3.81 8.91
CA THR A 136 1.31 3.45 9.85
C THR A 136 2.12 2.29 9.29
N ILE A 137 3.44 2.46 9.17
CA ILE A 137 4.37 1.42 8.72
C ILE A 137 5.48 1.31 9.75
N VAL A 138 5.56 0.17 10.44
CA VAL A 138 6.60 -0.13 11.45
C VAL A 138 6.71 1.01 12.47
N GLY A 139 5.57 1.53 12.92
CA GLY A 139 5.48 2.63 13.89
C GLY A 139 5.60 4.05 13.30
N GLU A 140 6.06 4.22 12.06
CA GLU A 140 6.06 5.53 11.40
C GLU A 140 4.67 5.89 10.89
N ARG A 141 4.18 7.07 11.28
CA ARG A 141 2.83 7.56 10.92
C ARG A 141 2.92 8.61 9.82
N HIS A 142 2.09 8.43 8.79
CA HIS A 142 1.96 9.34 7.66
C HIS A 142 0.51 9.72 7.45
N ILE A 143 0.28 10.98 7.12
CA ILE A 143 -1.04 11.50 6.76
C ILE A 143 -0.97 11.93 5.32
N VAL A 144 -1.88 11.41 4.50
CA VAL A 144 -1.97 11.76 3.09
C VAL A 144 -3.39 12.18 2.76
N THR A 145 -3.51 13.38 2.18
CA THR A 145 -4.76 13.88 1.63
C THR A 145 -4.69 13.70 0.12
N PRO A 146 -5.57 12.88 -0.50
CA PRO A 146 -5.53 12.69 -1.94
C PRO A 146 -5.84 14.01 -2.66
N PHE A 147 -5.11 14.29 -3.75
CA PHE A 147 -5.32 15.48 -4.57
C PHE A 147 -6.66 15.46 -5.35
N THR A 148 -7.27 14.28 -5.50
CA THR A 148 -8.52 14.11 -6.25
C THR A 148 -9.69 13.86 -5.30
N THR A 149 -10.78 14.59 -5.48
CA THR A 149 -12.03 14.43 -4.70
C THR A 149 -12.84 13.19 -5.09
N THR A 150 -12.55 12.56 -6.24
CA THR A 150 -13.29 11.38 -6.71
C THR A 150 -12.56 10.11 -6.32
N LEU A 151 -12.63 9.76 -5.03
CA LEU A 151 -12.46 8.37 -4.61
C LEU A 151 -13.48 7.52 -5.35
N ARG A 152 -13.01 6.73 -6.30
CA ARG A 152 -13.85 5.77 -7.02
C ARG A 152 -13.76 4.44 -6.30
N PHE A 153 -14.72 4.20 -5.43
CA PHE A 153 -14.90 2.88 -4.83
C PHE A 153 -15.06 1.81 -5.93
N GLY A 154 -14.48 0.62 -5.70
CA GLY A 154 -14.33 -0.42 -6.74
C GLY A 154 -13.11 -0.25 -7.65
N ARG A 155 -12.25 0.76 -7.42
CA ARG A 155 -10.96 0.91 -8.12
C ARG A 155 -9.79 0.93 -7.15
N ASP A 156 -8.65 0.48 -7.67
CA ASP A 156 -7.38 0.54 -6.97
C ASP A 156 -6.91 1.99 -6.82
N MET A 157 -6.39 2.29 -5.64
CA MET A 157 -5.80 3.57 -5.28
C MET A 157 -4.33 3.35 -4.93
N SER A 158 -3.44 4.19 -5.43
CA SER A 158 -2.03 4.11 -5.08
C SER A 158 -1.65 5.23 -4.13
N LEU A 159 -0.97 4.85 -3.05
CA LEU A 159 -0.52 5.75 -2.00
C LEU A 159 0.98 5.60 -1.81
N SER A 160 1.74 6.67 -1.97
CA SER A 160 3.18 6.65 -1.71
C SER A 160 3.50 7.43 -0.44
N VAL A 161 4.18 6.77 0.49
CA VAL A 161 4.66 7.38 1.75
C VAL A 161 6.17 7.24 1.85
N PRO A 162 6.90 8.30 2.26
CA PRO A 162 8.33 8.20 2.54
C PRO A 162 8.53 7.44 3.86
N VAL A 163 9.61 6.67 4.00
CA VAL A 163 9.94 5.96 5.25
C VAL A 163 11.41 6.16 5.63
N SER A 164 11.76 6.01 6.91
CA SER A 164 13.17 6.10 7.33
C SER A 164 14.04 4.98 6.77
N GLY A 165 15.36 5.13 6.89
CA GLY A 165 16.34 4.09 6.55
C GLY A 165 16.20 2.82 7.41
N GLU A 166 15.77 2.95 8.67
CA GLU A 166 15.56 1.82 9.58
C GLU A 166 14.36 0.99 9.16
N VAL A 167 13.22 1.65 8.88
CA VAL A 167 12.03 1.00 8.34
C VAL A 167 12.33 0.38 6.98
N ALA A 168 13.03 1.09 6.10
CA ALA A 168 13.48 0.55 4.82
C ALA A 168 14.29 -0.75 4.99
N ALA A 169 15.26 -0.78 5.90
CA ALA A 169 16.08 -1.96 6.16
C ALA A 169 15.24 -3.15 6.69
N PHE A 170 14.26 -2.85 7.55
CA PHE A 170 13.31 -3.86 8.04
C PHE A 170 12.43 -4.41 6.92
N LEU A 171 11.81 -3.54 6.12
CA LEU A 171 10.93 -3.90 5.00
C LEU A 171 11.65 -4.73 3.93
N LEU A 172 12.90 -4.41 3.68
CA LEU A 172 13.75 -5.14 2.75
C LEU A 172 14.20 -6.50 3.30
N SER A 173 13.96 -6.80 4.57
CA SER A 173 14.22 -8.15 5.08
C SER A 173 13.18 -9.12 4.53
N GLY A 174 13.62 -10.30 4.08
CA GLY A 174 12.71 -11.37 3.64
C GLY A 174 11.78 -11.92 4.72
N ARG A 175 11.86 -11.40 5.96
CA ARG A 175 11.06 -11.81 7.13
C ARG A 175 9.72 -11.08 7.23
N THR A 176 9.50 -10.04 6.44
CA THR A 176 8.27 -9.23 6.51
C THR A 176 7.09 -9.83 5.75
N THR A 177 7.34 -10.86 4.93
CA THR A 177 6.38 -11.46 3.99
C THR A 177 5.06 -11.94 4.59
N ASP A 178 5.09 -12.40 5.84
CA ASP A 178 3.89 -12.96 6.50
C ASP A 178 3.55 -12.23 7.81
N VAL A 179 4.11 -11.03 8.00
CA VAL A 179 3.91 -10.26 9.22
C VAL A 179 3.21 -8.95 8.87
N PRO A 180 2.15 -8.57 9.61
CA PRO A 180 1.60 -7.23 9.54
C PRO A 180 2.69 -6.21 9.89
N ILE A 181 3.07 -5.40 8.91
CA ILE A 181 4.05 -4.32 9.07
C ILE A 181 3.38 -2.99 9.39
N GLY A 182 2.04 -2.93 9.34
CA GLY A 182 1.34 -1.67 9.47
C GLY A 182 -0.16 -1.77 9.27
N ASN A 183 -0.79 -0.61 9.21
CA ASN A 183 -2.19 -0.45 8.90
C ASN A 183 -2.41 0.84 8.11
N VAL A 184 -3.50 0.87 7.36
CA VAL A 184 -3.99 2.06 6.68
C VAL A 184 -5.42 2.30 7.08
N THR A 185 -5.76 3.57 7.28
CA THR A 185 -7.10 4.01 7.63
C THR A 185 -7.51 5.11 6.66
N LEU A 186 -8.56 4.88 5.90
CA LEU A 186 -9.24 5.92 5.12
C LEU A 186 -10.39 6.48 5.96
N THR A 187 -10.27 7.76 6.28
CA THR A 187 -11.35 8.57 6.79
C THR A 187 -11.95 9.37 5.65
N TYR A 188 -13.26 9.28 5.44
CA TYR A 188 -13.95 10.06 4.42
C TYR A 188 -15.27 10.64 4.93
N THR A 189 -15.71 11.76 4.34
CA THR A 189 -16.99 12.37 4.67
C THR A 189 -17.97 12.27 3.52
N ILE A 190 -19.23 11.99 3.86
CA ILE A 190 -20.35 11.95 2.94
C ILE A 190 -21.39 12.97 3.40
N ARG A 191 -22.00 13.69 2.46
CA ARG A 191 -23.06 14.65 2.76
C ARG A 191 -24.41 14.05 2.49
N GLY A 192 -25.33 14.19 3.44
CA GLY A 192 -26.67 13.69 3.23
C GLY A 192 -27.68 14.23 4.23
N ARG A 193 -28.90 13.71 4.18
CA ARG A 193 -30.00 14.11 5.04
C ARG A 193 -30.24 13.06 6.11
N GLU A 194 -30.25 13.48 7.36
CA GLU A 194 -30.57 12.64 8.51
C GLU A 194 -31.91 13.08 9.09
N LEU A 195 -32.73 12.10 9.48
CA LEU A 195 -33.99 12.33 10.17
C LEU A 195 -33.72 12.28 11.68
N GLY A 196 -33.92 13.40 12.37
CA GLY A 196 -33.84 13.48 13.81
C GLY A 196 -34.93 12.62 14.48
N LEU A 197 -34.73 12.30 15.77
CA LEU A 197 -35.72 11.56 16.58
C LEU A 197 -37.07 12.29 16.69
N ASP A 198 -37.09 13.58 16.41
CA ASP A 198 -38.26 14.45 16.35
C ASP A 198 -38.96 14.43 14.97
N GLY A 199 -38.45 13.65 14.02
CA GLY A 199 -38.96 13.57 12.65
C GLY A 199 -38.52 14.74 11.76
N THR A 200 -37.60 15.60 12.21
CA THR A 200 -37.08 16.70 11.38
C THR A 200 -35.93 16.24 10.49
N SER A 201 -35.95 16.61 9.21
CA SER A 201 -34.86 16.29 8.29
C SER A 201 -33.82 17.41 8.30
N SER A 202 -32.55 17.06 8.51
CA SER A 202 -31.44 18.02 8.48
C SER A 202 -30.29 17.51 7.60
N VAL A 203 -29.56 18.43 6.96
CA VAL A 203 -28.39 18.07 6.14
C VAL A 203 -27.16 17.98 7.04
N VAL A 204 -26.53 16.81 7.06
CA VAL A 204 -25.35 16.51 7.88
C VAL A 204 -24.20 15.98 7.02
N ASP A 205 -22.97 16.26 7.43
CA ASP A 205 -21.77 15.60 6.90
C ASP A 205 -21.40 14.46 7.87
N ARG A 206 -21.52 13.21 7.41
CA ARG A 206 -21.17 12.01 8.19
C ARG A 206 -19.74 11.60 7.88
N LYS A 207 -18.96 11.36 8.93
CA LYS A 207 -17.58 10.88 8.84
C LYS A 207 -17.57 9.35 8.95
N LEU A 208 -17.04 8.68 7.94
CA LEU A 208 -16.85 7.25 7.88
C LEU A 208 -15.36 6.92 7.96
N GLN A 209 -15.05 5.78 8.54
CA GLN A 209 -13.69 5.29 8.69
C GLN A 209 -13.64 3.82 8.33
N ILE A 210 -12.77 3.48 7.38
CA ILE A 210 -12.47 2.11 6.99
C ILE A 210 -10.97 1.88 7.07
N SER A 211 -10.57 0.67 7.40
CA SER A 211 -9.17 0.34 7.66
C SER A 211 -8.79 -0.98 7.00
N GLY A 212 -7.49 -1.17 6.80
CA GLY A 212 -6.88 -2.39 6.30
C GLY A 212 -5.51 -2.61 6.93
N PHE A 213 -5.09 -3.86 7.02
CA PHE A 213 -3.75 -4.22 7.50
C PHE A 213 -2.77 -4.27 6.34
N ILE A 214 -1.57 -3.73 6.55
CA ILE A 214 -0.49 -3.79 5.59
C ILE A 214 0.41 -4.95 6.01
N ASN A 215 0.49 -5.97 5.17
CA ASN A 215 1.45 -7.06 5.33
C ASN A 215 2.69 -6.75 4.51
N GLY A 216 3.87 -7.14 5.00
CA GLY A 216 5.08 -7.05 4.19
C GLY A 216 5.03 -8.03 3.02
N GLY A 217 5.83 -7.79 1.99
CA GLY A 217 5.76 -8.57 0.76
C GLY A 217 7.11 -8.86 0.13
N CYS A 218 8.23 -8.48 0.77
CA CYS A 218 9.52 -8.45 0.07
C CYS A 218 9.92 -9.79 -0.52
N ALA A 219 9.85 -10.88 0.25
CA ALA A 219 10.20 -12.17 -0.33
C ALA A 219 9.20 -12.56 -1.41
N ARG A 220 7.91 -12.28 -1.22
CA ARG A 220 6.85 -12.69 -2.12
C ARG A 220 6.83 -11.97 -3.47
N ARG A 221 7.12 -10.67 -3.48
CA ARG A 221 7.20 -9.83 -4.68
C ARG A 221 8.50 -9.06 -4.72
N SER A 222 9.61 -9.78 -4.72
CA SER A 222 10.96 -9.20 -4.72
C SER A 222 11.17 -8.20 -5.88
N GLU A 223 10.51 -8.43 -7.02
CA GLU A 223 10.47 -7.55 -8.19
C GLU A 223 9.85 -6.17 -7.93
N SER A 224 8.98 -6.06 -6.92
CA SER A 224 8.33 -4.81 -6.52
C SER A 224 9.18 -3.97 -5.55
N TYR A 225 10.36 -4.47 -5.16
CA TYR A 225 11.32 -3.82 -4.28
C TYR A 225 12.52 -3.36 -5.11
N VAL A 226 12.56 -2.09 -5.50
CA VAL A 226 13.47 -1.57 -6.53
C VAL A 226 14.51 -0.62 -5.94
N ASP A 227 15.79 -0.91 -6.17
CA ASP A 227 16.87 0.05 -5.96
C ASP A 227 16.97 0.99 -7.17
N VAL A 228 16.43 2.21 -7.08
CA VAL A 228 16.45 3.16 -8.21
C VAL A 228 17.84 3.65 -8.59
N SER A 229 18.87 3.43 -7.75
CA SER A 229 20.25 3.78 -8.12
C SER A 229 20.88 2.76 -9.06
N THR A 230 20.50 1.49 -8.95
CA THR A 230 21.10 0.39 -9.73
C THR A 230 20.12 -0.27 -10.68
N GLY A 231 18.81 -0.02 -10.54
CA GLY A 231 17.75 -0.73 -11.24
C GLY A 231 17.54 -2.17 -10.74
N ASN A 232 18.31 -2.60 -9.74
CA ASN A 232 18.18 -3.95 -9.19
C ASN A 232 16.89 -4.08 -8.41
N THR A 233 16.25 -5.23 -8.56
CA THR A 233 15.09 -5.60 -7.77
C THR A 233 15.47 -6.61 -6.69
N GLY A 234 14.70 -6.65 -5.61
CA GLY A 234 14.76 -7.70 -4.61
C GLY A 234 14.93 -7.20 -3.18
N CYS A 235 14.84 -8.17 -2.27
CA CYS A 235 15.14 -7.94 -0.86
C CYS A 235 16.62 -7.68 -0.66
N ILE A 236 16.91 -6.76 0.26
CA ILE A 236 18.25 -6.76 0.84
C ILE A 236 18.32 -7.96 1.80
N VAL A 237 19.53 -8.47 1.89
CA VAL A 237 20.04 -9.25 3.01
C VAL A 237 19.84 -10.76 2.87
N GLY A 238 20.98 -11.47 2.87
CA GLY A 238 21.03 -12.81 3.42
C GLY A 238 20.46 -12.77 4.83
N MET A 239 19.29 -13.37 5.03
CA MET A 239 18.68 -13.41 6.35
C MET A 239 19.65 -14.06 7.33
N LYS A 240 19.80 -13.41 8.48
CA LYS A 240 20.62 -13.93 9.59
C LYS A 240 19.77 -14.87 10.42
N TYR A 241 19.83 -16.16 10.11
CA TYR A 241 19.24 -17.22 10.91
C TYR A 241 20.01 -17.41 12.21
N SER A 242 19.31 -17.78 13.29
CA SER A 242 19.99 -18.24 14.51
C SER A 242 20.79 -19.52 14.21
N ALA A 243 21.76 -19.86 15.07
CA ALA A 243 22.53 -21.08 14.89
C ALA A 243 21.61 -22.32 14.86
N GLU A 244 20.58 -22.34 15.71
CA GLU A 244 19.58 -23.41 15.79
C GLU A 244 18.76 -23.53 14.50
N GLU A 245 18.34 -22.40 13.92
CA GLU A 245 17.62 -22.40 12.64
C GLU A 245 18.50 -22.91 11.49
N VAL A 246 19.78 -22.54 11.48
CA VAL A 246 20.74 -23.05 10.48
C VAL A 246 20.98 -24.54 10.65
N VAL A 247 21.07 -25.04 11.89
CA VAL A 247 21.19 -26.47 12.19
C VAL A 247 20.02 -27.25 11.59
N LEU A 248 18.79 -26.77 11.75
CA LEU A 248 17.61 -27.44 11.17
C LEU A 248 17.69 -27.52 9.64
N ILE A 249 18.15 -26.45 8.98
CA ILE A 249 18.34 -26.43 7.53
C ILE A 249 19.47 -27.38 7.10
N GLN A 250 20.60 -27.37 7.81
CA GLN A 250 21.72 -28.28 7.55
C GLN A 250 21.31 -29.75 7.71
N LEU A 251 20.50 -30.07 8.73
CA LEU A 251 19.95 -31.41 8.93
C LEU A 251 19.09 -31.84 7.75
N GLU A 252 18.19 -30.97 7.29
CA GLU A 252 17.30 -31.30 6.17
C GLU A 252 18.07 -31.46 4.85
N LEU A 253 19.01 -30.55 4.55
CA LEU A 253 19.88 -30.69 3.38
C LEU A 253 20.75 -31.96 3.46
N LYS A 254 21.15 -32.39 4.66
CA LYS A 254 21.91 -33.62 4.88
C LYS A 254 21.06 -34.86 4.69
N ARG A 255 19.82 -34.84 5.20
CA ARG A 255 18.80 -35.90 4.99
C ARG A 255 18.55 -36.14 3.51
N LEU A 256 18.52 -35.07 2.71
CA LEU A 256 18.33 -35.11 1.26
C LEU A 256 19.63 -35.37 0.46
N ALA A 257 20.73 -35.69 1.15
CA ALA A 257 22.05 -35.97 0.57
C ALA A 257 22.68 -34.80 -0.21
N LEU A 258 22.18 -33.58 -0.07
CA LEU A 258 22.74 -32.36 -0.66
C LEU A 258 23.88 -31.76 0.17
N TYR A 259 23.93 -32.04 1.47
CA TYR A 259 24.93 -31.52 2.40
C TYR A 259 25.73 -32.63 3.07
N LYS A 260 27.07 -32.56 2.96
CA LYS A 260 28.01 -33.54 3.54
C LYS A 260 28.85 -32.95 4.69
N GLY A 261 28.57 -31.70 5.07
CA GLY A 261 29.33 -30.99 6.10
C GLY A 261 28.89 -31.27 7.53
N PRO A 262 29.53 -30.60 8.50
CA PRO A 262 29.12 -30.60 9.89
C PRO A 262 27.78 -29.87 10.08
N VAL A 263 26.95 -30.36 10.99
CA VAL A 263 25.71 -29.68 11.39
C VAL A 263 26.05 -28.84 12.62
N ASP A 264 26.49 -27.62 12.39
CA ASP A 264 27.12 -26.74 13.38
C ASP A 264 26.44 -25.35 13.50
N GLY A 265 25.40 -25.10 12.71
CA GLY A 265 24.71 -23.81 12.68
C GLY A 265 25.46 -22.71 11.92
N ILE A 266 26.56 -23.06 11.23
CA ILE A 266 27.40 -22.10 10.51
C ILE A 266 27.12 -22.15 9.00
N ILE A 267 26.81 -20.98 8.42
CA ILE A 267 26.59 -20.83 6.96
C ILE A 267 27.96 -20.70 6.24
N GLY A 268 28.77 -21.75 6.33
CA GLY A 268 30.06 -21.88 5.66
C GLY A 268 29.94 -22.18 4.16
N TRP A 269 31.09 -22.31 3.47
CA TRP A 269 31.12 -22.59 2.03
C TRP A 269 30.38 -23.88 1.64
N GLN A 270 30.50 -24.94 2.45
CA GLN A 270 29.78 -26.20 2.19
C GLN A 270 28.26 -26.04 2.31
N THR A 271 27.80 -25.25 3.30
CA THR A 271 26.37 -24.95 3.49
C THR A 271 25.86 -24.17 2.29
N LYS A 272 26.57 -23.11 1.87
CA LYS A 272 26.23 -22.33 0.66
C LYS A 272 26.18 -23.19 -0.60
N LYS A 273 27.12 -24.15 -0.75
CA LYS A 273 27.12 -25.09 -1.88
C LYS A 273 25.88 -25.99 -1.90
N ALA A 274 25.50 -26.56 -0.75
CA ALA A 274 24.28 -27.37 -0.64
C ALA A 274 23.03 -26.55 -0.91
N VAL A 275 23.00 -25.30 -0.45
CA VAL A 275 21.90 -24.36 -0.72
C VAL A 275 21.76 -24.06 -2.20
N ARG A 276 22.85 -23.89 -2.96
CA ARG A 276 22.77 -23.73 -4.43
C ARG A 276 22.14 -24.93 -5.11
N ALA A 277 22.49 -26.14 -4.68
CA ALA A 277 21.91 -27.36 -5.21
C ALA A 277 20.41 -27.46 -4.87
N ALA A 278 20.04 -27.15 -3.64
CA ALA A 278 18.63 -27.07 -3.23
C ALA A 278 17.84 -26.05 -4.05
N GLN A 279 18.40 -24.85 -4.26
CA GLN A 279 17.78 -23.80 -5.07
C GLN A 279 17.57 -24.24 -6.52
N ALA A 280 18.53 -24.97 -7.10
CA ALA A 280 18.42 -25.52 -8.44
C ALA A 280 17.28 -26.55 -8.55
N HIS A 281 17.09 -27.42 -7.55
CA HIS A 281 15.93 -28.34 -7.51
C HIS A 281 14.60 -27.62 -7.32
N LEU A 282 14.61 -26.42 -6.74
CA LEU A 282 13.41 -25.64 -6.46
C LEU A 282 13.08 -24.65 -7.58
N ASP A 283 13.80 -24.66 -8.71
CA ASP A 283 13.64 -23.69 -9.81
C ASP A 283 13.71 -22.22 -9.36
N ILE A 284 14.59 -21.93 -8.39
CA ILE A 284 14.89 -20.55 -7.97
C ILE A 284 16.38 -20.25 -8.17
N PRO A 285 16.78 -18.96 -8.35
CA PRO A 285 18.17 -18.62 -8.64
C PRO A 285 19.17 -19.20 -7.61
N PRO A 286 20.19 -19.97 -8.04
CA PRO A 286 21.11 -20.70 -7.16
C PRO A 286 22.21 -19.78 -6.59
N THR A 287 21.80 -18.80 -5.80
CA THR A 287 22.68 -17.80 -5.17
C THR A 287 23.57 -18.40 -4.08
N GLY A 288 23.11 -19.45 -3.40
CA GLY A 288 23.73 -20.04 -2.22
C GLY A 288 23.42 -19.28 -0.93
N ALA A 289 22.60 -18.24 -1.00
CA ALA A 289 22.06 -17.56 0.16
C ALA A 289 20.84 -18.32 0.69
N LEU A 290 20.69 -18.42 2.01
CA LEU A 290 19.43 -18.85 2.62
C LEU A 290 18.43 -17.69 2.50
N GLY A 291 17.79 -17.59 1.34
CA GLY A 291 16.66 -16.68 1.09
C GLY A 291 15.35 -17.24 1.65
N TYR A 292 14.28 -16.44 1.71
CA TYR A 292 13.05 -16.81 2.42
C TYR A 292 12.41 -18.00 1.74
N TRP A 293 12.28 -17.91 0.41
CA TRP A 293 11.79 -19.01 -0.41
C TRP A 293 12.64 -20.26 -0.31
N THR A 294 13.96 -20.11 -0.24
CA THR A 294 14.84 -21.26 -0.03
C THR A 294 14.53 -21.96 1.28
N VAL A 295 14.43 -21.22 2.38
CA VAL A 295 14.23 -21.82 3.71
C VAL A 295 12.81 -22.34 3.90
N ILE A 296 11.78 -21.62 3.49
CA ILE A 296 10.39 -22.06 3.67
C ILE A 296 10.10 -23.32 2.87
N ARG A 297 10.61 -23.41 1.63
CA ARG A 297 10.40 -24.58 0.76
C ARG A 297 11.20 -25.80 1.24
N ILE A 298 12.37 -25.59 1.86
CA ILE A 298 13.09 -26.65 2.60
C ILE A 298 12.25 -27.09 3.81
N LYS A 299 11.80 -26.17 4.66
CA LYS A 299 11.05 -26.46 5.90
C LYS A 299 9.69 -27.14 5.63
N ASN A 300 9.02 -26.77 4.55
CA ASN A 300 7.72 -27.33 4.15
C ASN A 300 7.85 -28.66 3.38
N GLY A 301 9.07 -29.17 3.18
CA GLY A 301 9.32 -30.44 2.49
C GLY A 301 9.16 -30.38 0.97
N GLU A 302 9.00 -29.20 0.37
CA GLU A 302 8.89 -29.04 -1.09
C GLU A 302 10.19 -29.43 -1.80
N LEU A 303 11.35 -29.20 -1.17
CA LEU A 303 12.62 -29.64 -1.72
C LEU A 303 12.70 -31.17 -1.82
N ALA A 304 12.15 -31.90 -0.84
CA ALA A 304 12.12 -33.35 -0.87
C ALA A 304 11.29 -33.85 -2.07
N LYS A 305 10.10 -33.27 -2.27
CA LYS A 305 9.23 -33.58 -3.40
C LYS A 305 9.91 -33.32 -4.74
N ALA A 306 10.52 -32.15 -4.90
CA ALA A 306 11.21 -31.79 -6.15
C ALA A 306 12.37 -32.74 -6.50
N ILE A 307 13.11 -33.21 -5.49
CA ILE A 307 14.19 -34.19 -5.70
C ILE A 307 13.64 -35.56 -6.11
N GLU A 308 12.51 -35.99 -5.53
CA GLU A 308 11.85 -37.24 -5.89
C GLU A 308 11.32 -37.20 -7.34
N GLU A 309 10.70 -36.09 -7.74
CA GLU A 309 10.22 -35.86 -9.11
C GLU A 309 11.35 -35.86 -10.15
N THR A 310 12.56 -35.40 -9.79
CA THR A 310 13.73 -35.43 -10.69
C THR A 310 14.33 -36.84 -10.84
N ARG A 311 13.96 -37.79 -9.98
CA ARG A 311 14.50 -39.16 -9.96
C ARG A 311 13.58 -40.19 -10.65
N GLY A 312 12.32 -39.83 -10.91
CA GLY A 312 11.36 -40.65 -11.66
C GLY A 312 11.43 -40.38 -13.16
#